data_AF-A0A7G4RCK7-F1
#
_entry.id   AF-A0A7G4RCK7-F1
#
_cell.length_a   1.000
_cell.length_b   1.000
_cell.length_c   1.000
_cell.angle_alpha   90.00
_cell.angle_beta   90.00
_cell.angle_gamma   90.00
#
_symmetry.space_group_name_H-M   'P 1'
#
loop_
_entity.id
_entity.type
_entity.pdbx_description
1 polymer ?
#
loop_
_entity_poly.entity_id
_entity_poly.type
_entity_poly.pdbx_seq_one_letter_code
_entity_poly.pdbx_strand_id
1 'polypeptide(L)'
;MSHHEKIKLEFYLSTIEVNTAKCNLVQEVEEDLYTSISELQHAAKKLGILLAATGSHPFSKYADWIFSPTTRYLDLIDRNQWLTRRMSVYGLHVHLGMSSGEECIRFNNFFMYFLPHLLALSASSPFWQGIDTGLSSCRPTTYEALPTAGQPYHVRSWQDFEYL
;
A
#
# COMPACT_ATOMS: atom_id res chain seq x y z
N MET A 1 -0.19 21.55 15.23
CA MET A 1 -0.28 20.10 14.96
C MET A 1 1.00 19.72 14.25
N SER A 2 1.80 18.81 14.81
CA SER A 2 3.14 18.53 14.25
C SER A 2 3.02 17.83 12.90
N HIS A 3 3.65 18.38 11.87
CA HIS A 3 3.73 17.81 10.51
C HIS A 3 4.19 16.33 10.45
N HIS A 4 4.78 15.81 11.53
CA HIS A 4 5.29 14.44 11.64
C HIS A 4 4.23 13.32 11.74
N GLU A 5 2.94 13.60 11.94
CA GLU A 5 1.93 12.51 12.03
C GLU A 5 1.60 11.84 10.68
N LYS A 6 1.78 12.57 9.57
CA LYS A 6 1.37 12.13 8.23
C LYS A 6 2.42 11.28 7.51
N ILE A 7 3.70 11.50 7.81
CA ILE A 7 4.82 10.81 7.18
C ILE A 7 5.32 9.74 8.14
N LYS A 8 5.21 8.47 7.73
CA LYS A 8 5.57 7.32 8.56
C LYS A 8 6.60 6.44 7.87
N LEU A 9 7.38 5.72 8.68
CA LEU A 9 8.16 4.60 8.19
C LEU A 9 7.23 3.47 7.81
N GLU A 10 7.54 2.77 6.72
CA GLU A 10 6.89 1.51 6.39
C GLU A 10 7.78 0.30 6.75
N PHE A 11 7.41 -0.91 6.30
CA PHE A 11 8.06 -2.17 6.63
C PHE A 11 9.58 -2.17 6.35
N TYR A 12 10.01 -1.51 5.27
CA TYR A 12 11.40 -1.31 4.93
C TYR A 12 11.81 0.15 5.08
N LEU A 13 13.04 0.39 5.55
CA LEU A 13 13.62 1.74 5.75
C LEU A 13 13.66 2.58 4.47
N SER A 14 13.74 1.93 3.31
CA SER A 14 13.69 2.58 2.00
C SER A 14 12.28 2.98 1.56
N THR A 15 11.27 2.81 2.43
CA THR A 15 9.86 3.04 2.13
C THR A 15 9.27 4.03 3.13
N ILE A 16 8.56 5.02 2.59
CA ILE A 16 7.88 6.06 3.35
C ILE A 16 6.40 6.00 3.00
N GLU A 17 5.55 5.99 4.03
CA GLU A 17 4.11 6.10 3.89
C GLU A 17 3.69 7.55 4.13
N VAL A 18 2.85 8.07 3.24
CA VAL A 18 2.26 9.42 3.35
C VAL A 18 0.75 9.25 3.52
N ASN A 19 0.23 9.73 4.64
CA ASN A 19 -1.19 9.66 4.99
C ASN A 19 -1.80 11.05 4.97
N THR A 20 -2.88 11.23 4.21
CA THR A 20 -3.67 12.47 4.28
C THR A 20 -4.45 12.54 5.58
N ALA A 21 -4.98 13.73 5.89
CA ALA A 21 -6.06 13.84 6.84
C ALA A 21 -7.35 13.18 6.30
N LYS A 22 -8.38 13.11 7.16
CA LYS A 22 -9.74 12.80 6.69
C LYS A 22 -10.26 13.99 5.90
N CYS A 23 -10.66 13.74 4.67
CA CYS A 23 -11.18 14.74 3.73
C CYS A 23 -12.63 14.40 3.36
N ASN A 24 -13.42 15.41 3.03
CA ASN A 24 -14.78 15.26 2.52
C ASN A 24 -14.81 15.32 0.98
N LEU A 25 -13.82 15.97 0.37
CA LEU A 25 -13.72 16.14 -1.08
C LEU A 25 -12.38 15.62 -1.61
N VAL A 26 -12.37 15.18 -2.88
CA VAL A 26 -11.16 14.69 -3.54
C VAL A 26 -10.11 15.79 -3.70
N GLN A 27 -10.54 17.02 -3.92
CA GLN A 27 -9.66 18.19 -4.03
C GLN A 27 -8.87 18.42 -2.74
N GLU A 28 -9.50 18.21 -1.58
CA GLU A 28 -8.83 18.31 -0.29
C GLU A 28 -7.75 17.22 -0.14
N VAL A 29 -8.01 16.01 -0.64
CA VAL A 29 -7.02 14.92 -0.67
C VAL A 29 -5.83 15.29 -1.56
N GLU A 30 -6.09 15.86 -2.74
CA GLU A 30 -5.07 16.29 -3.69
C GLU A 30 -4.18 17.39 -3.10
N GLU A 31 -4.77 18.43 -2.50
CA GLU A 31 -4.05 19.51 -1.85
C GLU A 31 -3.19 19.01 -0.67
N ASP A 32 -3.73 18.10 0.15
CA ASP A 32 -3.03 17.50 1.29
C ASP A 32 -1.83 16.65 0.83
N LEU A 33 -2.03 15.77 -0.16
CA LEU A 33 -0.95 14.97 -0.74
C LEU A 33 0.12 15.84 -1.39
N TYR A 34 -0.27 16.86 -2.16
CA TYR A 34 0.66 17.76 -2.81
C TYR A 34 1.57 18.46 -1.79
N THR A 35 0.97 18.93 -0.70
CA THR A 35 1.69 19.59 0.40
C THR A 35 2.68 18.63 1.06
N SER A 36 2.18 17.44 1.45
CA SER A 36 2.98 16.43 2.15
C SER A 36 4.14 15.90 1.29
N ILE A 37 3.90 15.65 0.00
CA ILE A 37 4.92 15.19 -0.94
C ILE A 37 5.94 16.30 -1.22
N SER A 38 5.50 17.56 -1.34
CA SER A 38 6.42 18.70 -1.57
C SER A 38 7.39 18.88 -0.41
N GLU A 39 6.91 18.78 0.84
CA GLU A 39 7.74 18.80 2.04
C GLU A 39 8.75 17.64 2.05
N LEU A 40 8.28 16.42 1.74
CA LEU A 40 9.14 15.24 1.69
C LEU A 40 10.20 15.34 0.59
N GLN A 41 9.85 15.83 -0.60
CA GLN A 41 10.79 16.06 -1.70
C GLN A 41 11.85 17.09 -1.32
N HIS A 42 11.46 18.17 -0.62
CA HIS A 42 12.40 19.17 -0.15
C HIS A 42 13.40 18.60 0.86
N ALA A 43 12.94 17.74 1.77
CA ALA A 43 13.82 17.03 2.72
C ALA A 43 14.73 16.02 2.01
N ALA A 44 14.18 15.20 1.10
CA ALA A 44 14.93 14.19 0.34
C ALA A 44 16.03 14.83 -0.52
N LYS A 45 15.75 15.97 -1.15
CA LYS A 45 16.72 16.72 -1.97
C LYS A 45 17.95 17.14 -1.18
N LYS A 46 17.81 17.53 0.10
CA LYS A 46 18.94 17.88 0.98
C LYS A 46 19.86 16.68 1.26
N LEU A 47 19.32 15.47 1.17
CA LEU A 47 20.03 14.21 1.36
C LEU A 47 20.51 13.60 0.04
N GLY A 48 20.25 14.24 -1.11
CA GLY A 48 20.58 13.68 -2.42
C GLY A 48 19.71 12.48 -2.82
N ILE A 49 18.53 12.33 -2.21
CA ILE A 49 17.60 11.21 -2.44
C ILE A 49 16.50 11.65 -3.41
N LEU A 50 16.15 10.76 -4.35
CA LEU A 50 14.96 10.88 -5.19
C LEU A 50 13.87 9.93 -4.71
N LEU A 51 12.63 10.35 -4.87
CA LEU A 51 11.44 9.56 -4.51
C LEU A 51 10.83 8.97 -5.78
N ALA A 52 10.27 7.77 -5.66
CA ALA A 52 9.55 7.11 -6.73
C ALA A 52 8.21 6.56 -6.20
N ALA A 53 7.15 6.68 -7.02
CA ALA A 53 5.84 6.09 -6.75
C ALA A 53 5.55 5.06 -7.84
N THR A 54 5.81 3.78 -7.55
CA THR A 54 5.64 2.64 -8.46
C THR A 54 5.12 1.44 -7.68
N GLY A 55 4.60 0.40 -8.33
CA GLY A 55 4.09 -0.78 -7.60
C GLY A 55 5.19 -1.71 -7.07
N SER A 56 6.40 -1.65 -7.63
CA SER A 56 7.58 -2.43 -7.25
C SER A 56 8.86 -1.68 -7.60
N HIS A 57 9.95 -1.97 -6.90
CA HIS A 57 11.25 -1.47 -7.34
C HIS A 57 11.73 -2.28 -8.56
N PRO A 58 12.15 -1.65 -9.68
CA PRO A 58 12.41 -2.36 -10.92
C PRO A 58 13.55 -3.39 -10.85
N PHE A 59 14.66 -3.05 -10.17
CA PHE A 59 15.87 -3.89 -10.14
C PHE A 59 16.39 -4.29 -8.76
N SER A 60 15.80 -3.76 -7.67
CA SER A 60 16.34 -4.01 -6.33
C SER A 60 16.01 -5.42 -5.86
N LYS A 61 16.93 -6.04 -5.13
CA LYS A 61 16.77 -7.38 -4.57
C LYS A 61 16.29 -7.26 -3.14
N TYR A 62 15.16 -7.89 -2.81
CA TYR A 62 14.58 -7.82 -1.47
C TYR A 62 15.52 -8.31 -0.37
N ALA A 63 16.49 -9.17 -0.72
CA ALA A 63 17.50 -9.69 0.22
C ALA A 63 18.44 -8.60 0.76
N ASP A 64 18.60 -7.51 0.02
CA ASP A 64 19.48 -6.38 0.38
C ASP A 64 18.73 -5.30 1.16
N TRP A 65 17.42 -5.46 1.38
CA TRP A 65 16.58 -4.44 2.00
C TRP A 65 16.68 -4.48 3.52
N ILE A 66 16.67 -3.30 4.12
CA ILE A 66 16.78 -3.13 5.57
C ILE A 66 15.37 -2.89 6.13
N PHE A 67 14.96 -3.72 7.09
CA PHE A 67 13.68 -3.59 7.77
C PHE A 67 13.66 -2.41 8.71
N SER A 68 12.51 -1.75 8.83
CA SER A 68 12.29 -0.74 9.85
C SER A 68 12.34 -1.38 11.25
N PRO A 69 13.08 -0.78 12.21
CA PRO A 69 13.35 -1.38 13.51
C PRO A 69 12.15 -1.23 14.47
N THR A 70 11.00 -1.80 14.12
CA THR A 70 9.80 -1.79 14.96
C THR A 70 9.41 -3.21 15.36
N THR A 71 8.96 -3.39 16.62
CA THR A 71 8.53 -4.69 17.13
C THR A 71 7.46 -5.34 16.25
N ARG A 72 6.49 -4.53 15.79
CA ARG A 72 5.40 -4.99 14.90
C ARG A 72 5.94 -5.69 13.63
N TYR A 73 6.97 -5.13 13.00
CA TYR A 73 7.52 -5.70 11.77
C TYR A 73 8.40 -6.92 12.03
N LEU A 74 9.13 -6.95 13.16
CA LEU A 74 9.88 -8.13 13.57
C LEU A 74 8.95 -9.32 13.83
N ASP A 75 7.82 -9.10 14.49
CA ASP A 75 6.80 -10.13 14.71
C ASP A 75 6.20 -10.63 13.38
N LEU A 76 5.98 -9.73 12.41
CA LEU A 76 5.48 -10.10 11.09
C LEU A 76 6.47 -10.97 10.32
N ILE A 77 7.76 -10.63 10.38
CA ILE A 77 8.85 -11.42 9.78
C ILE A 77 8.93 -12.79 10.45
N ASP A 78 8.81 -12.86 11.77
CA ASP A 78 8.88 -14.12 12.50
C ASP A 78 7.70 -15.05 12.15
N ARG A 79 6.49 -14.50 12.00
CA ARG A 79 5.30 -15.30 11.67
C ARG A 79 5.28 -15.80 10.23
N ASN A 80 5.62 -14.93 9.28
CA ASN A 80 5.41 -15.19 7.84
C ASN A 80 6.71 -15.51 7.09
N GLN A 81 7.86 -15.35 7.76
CA GLN A 81 9.19 -15.73 7.28
C GLN A 81 9.45 -15.25 5.85
N TRP A 82 9.75 -16.18 4.93
CA TRP A 82 10.13 -15.89 3.56
C TRP A 82 9.08 -15.06 2.80
N LEU A 83 7.79 -15.26 3.08
CA LEU A 83 6.71 -14.53 2.39
C LEU A 83 6.78 -13.04 2.69
N THR A 84 6.93 -12.67 3.96
CA THR A 84 7.05 -11.27 4.38
C THR A 84 8.38 -10.66 3.92
N ARG A 85 9.48 -11.43 3.91
CA ARG A 85 10.80 -10.94 3.47
C ARG A 85 10.87 -10.57 1.98
N ARG A 86 9.93 -11.04 1.14
CA ARG A 86 9.85 -10.63 -0.27
C ARG A 86 8.78 -9.58 -0.55
N MET A 87 8.16 -8.97 0.48
CA MET A 87 7.12 -7.94 0.32
C MET A 87 7.67 -6.60 -0.17
N SER A 88 8.44 -6.62 -1.26
CA SER A 88 9.07 -5.46 -1.88
C SER A 88 8.14 -4.78 -2.89
N VAL A 89 6.92 -4.48 -2.45
CA VAL A 89 5.87 -3.84 -3.25
C VAL A 89 5.31 -2.62 -2.54
N TYR A 90 4.85 -1.63 -3.30
CA TYR A 90 4.33 -0.37 -2.77
C TYR A 90 2.90 -0.15 -3.24
N GLY A 91 2.04 0.42 -2.40
CA GLY A 91 0.62 0.60 -2.71
C GLY A 91 0.13 2.03 -2.52
N LEU A 92 -0.89 2.38 -3.27
CA LEU A 92 -1.77 3.51 -2.97
C LEU A 92 -3.04 2.93 -2.31
N HIS A 93 -3.36 3.40 -1.11
CA HIS A 93 -4.56 2.99 -0.40
C HIS A 93 -5.53 4.17 -0.31
N VAL A 94 -6.79 3.94 -0.67
CA VAL A 94 -7.87 4.93 -0.58
C VAL A 94 -8.86 4.44 0.46
N HIS A 95 -9.07 5.23 1.51
CA HIS A 95 -10.00 4.92 2.58
C HIS A 95 -11.30 5.68 2.39
N LEU A 96 -12.42 4.96 2.27
CA LEU A 96 -13.76 5.53 2.13
C LEU A 96 -14.57 5.26 3.41
N GLY A 97 -15.01 6.31 4.09
CA GLY A 97 -15.85 6.20 5.27
C GLY A 97 -17.30 5.89 4.89
N MET A 98 -17.91 4.95 5.61
CA MET A 98 -19.33 4.59 5.46
C MET A 98 -20.10 4.87 6.77
N SER A 99 -21.42 5.01 6.68
CA SER A 99 -22.27 5.32 7.83
C SER A 99 -22.53 4.14 8.78
N SER A 100 -22.32 2.90 8.33
CA SER A 100 -22.46 1.68 9.15
C SER A 100 -21.67 0.52 8.56
N GLY A 101 -21.46 -0.54 9.35
CA GLY A 101 -20.85 -1.79 8.89
C GLY A 101 -21.64 -2.46 7.76
N GLU A 102 -22.97 -2.39 7.80
CA GLU A 102 -23.83 -2.91 6.74
C GLU A 102 -23.65 -2.17 5.41
N GLU A 103 -23.45 -0.84 5.45
CA GLU A 103 -23.08 -0.08 4.24
C GLU A 103 -21.67 -0.44 3.75
N CYS A 104 -20.71 -0.69 4.66
CA CYS A 104 -19.39 -1.19 4.27
C CYS A 104 -19.49 -2.50 3.48
N ILE A 105 -20.29 -3.46 3.94
CA ILE A 105 -20.44 -4.76 3.25
C ILE A 105 -21.11 -4.58 1.89
N ARG A 106 -22.20 -3.80 1.81
CA ARG A 106 -22.85 -3.49 0.53
C ARG A 106 -21.89 -2.85 -0.47
N PHE A 107 -21.17 -1.83 -0.02
CA PHE A 107 -20.22 -1.12 -0.87
C PHE A 107 -19.07 -2.04 -1.30
N ASN A 108 -18.47 -2.80 -0.38
CA ASN A 108 -17.40 -3.73 -0.70
C ASN A 108 -17.84 -4.77 -1.75
N ASN A 109 -19.01 -5.38 -1.58
CA ASN A 109 -19.54 -6.37 -2.53
C ASN A 109 -19.77 -5.78 -3.92
N PHE A 110 -20.27 -4.54 -3.99
CA PHE A 110 -20.41 -3.81 -5.25
C PHE A 110 -19.05 -3.42 -5.85
N PHE A 111 -18.12 -2.95 -5.03
CA PHE A 111 -16.84 -2.43 -5.49
C PHE A 111 -15.88 -3.53 -5.98
N MET A 112 -16.02 -4.76 -5.47
CA MET A 112 -15.25 -5.92 -5.94
C MET A 112 -15.33 -6.11 -7.47
N TYR A 113 -16.46 -5.80 -8.10
CA TYR A 113 -16.61 -5.88 -9.56
C TYR A 113 -15.71 -4.89 -10.33
N PHE A 114 -15.28 -3.81 -9.69
CA PHE A 114 -14.45 -2.76 -10.30
C PHE A 114 -12.94 -2.93 -10.03
N LEU A 115 -12.55 -3.83 -9.13
CA LEU A 115 -11.14 -4.05 -8.79
C LEU A 115 -10.24 -4.34 -10.01
N PRO A 116 -10.64 -5.17 -11.01
CA PRO A 116 -9.81 -5.42 -12.19
C PRO A 116 -9.55 -4.15 -13.02
N HIS A 117 -10.54 -3.25 -13.10
CA HIS A 117 -10.43 -2.01 -13.86
C HIS A 117 -9.46 -1.04 -13.19
N LEU A 118 -9.54 -0.91 -11.86
CA LEU A 118 -8.62 -0.08 -11.09
C LEU A 118 -7.20 -0.64 -11.14
N LEU A 119 -7.03 -1.95 -11.08
CA LEU A 119 -5.73 -2.58 -11.26
C LEU A 119 -5.15 -2.29 -12.64
N ALA A 120 -5.95 -2.39 -13.70
CA ALA A 120 -5.49 -2.09 -15.06
C ALA A 120 -5.04 -0.63 -15.21
N LEU A 121 -5.78 0.32 -14.63
CA LEU A 121 -5.46 1.76 -14.70
C LEU A 121 -4.27 2.16 -13.84
N SER A 122 -4.03 1.47 -12.72
CA SER A 122 -2.96 1.78 -11.75
C SER A 122 -1.69 0.93 -11.93
N ALA A 123 -1.67 0.05 -12.93
CA ALA A 123 -0.56 -0.87 -13.19
C ALA A 123 0.77 -0.13 -13.38
N SER A 124 1.73 -0.41 -12.50
CA SER A 124 3.02 0.31 -12.43
C SER A 124 4.15 -0.57 -11.88
N SER A 125 4.06 -1.89 -12.08
CA SER A 125 5.07 -2.84 -11.60
C SER A 125 5.41 -3.93 -12.63
N PRO A 126 5.92 -3.57 -13.83
CA PRO A 126 6.23 -4.56 -14.85
C PRO A 126 7.53 -5.35 -14.58
N PHE A 127 8.41 -4.82 -13.72
CA PHE A 127 9.70 -5.44 -13.42
C PHE A 127 9.76 -5.99 -11.98
N TRP A 128 10.56 -7.05 -11.82
CA TRP A 128 10.89 -7.63 -10.52
C TRP A 128 12.36 -8.07 -10.49
N GLN A 129 13.17 -7.47 -9.60
CA GLN A 129 14.60 -7.78 -9.46
C GLN A 129 15.41 -7.72 -10.77
N GLY A 130 15.02 -6.81 -11.68
CA GLY A 130 15.71 -6.55 -12.94
C GLY A 130 15.19 -7.41 -14.10
N ILE A 131 14.17 -8.23 -13.85
CA ILE A 131 13.53 -9.09 -14.83
C ILE A 131 12.21 -8.47 -15.26
N ASP A 132 11.99 -8.38 -16.57
CA ASP A 132 10.67 -8.09 -17.14
C ASP A 132 9.76 -9.28 -16.85
N THR A 133 8.69 -9.04 -16.10
CA THR A 133 7.76 -10.10 -15.67
C THR A 133 6.80 -10.52 -16.77
N GLY A 134 6.68 -9.74 -17.86
CA GLY A 134 5.64 -9.91 -18.87
C GLY A 134 4.24 -9.47 -18.42
N LEU A 135 4.10 -8.96 -17.18
CA LEU A 135 2.88 -8.41 -16.62
C LEU A 135 2.94 -6.88 -16.61
N SER A 136 1.79 -6.21 -16.74
CA SER A 136 1.74 -4.76 -16.47
C SER A 136 1.89 -4.44 -14.97
N SER A 137 1.50 -5.39 -14.11
CA SER A 137 1.59 -5.24 -12.65
C SER A 137 1.82 -6.59 -11.98
N CYS A 138 3.04 -6.84 -11.49
CA CYS A 138 3.38 -8.02 -10.71
C CYS A 138 3.04 -7.88 -9.22
N ARG A 139 2.79 -6.65 -8.74
CA ARG A 139 2.51 -6.34 -7.34
C ARG A 139 1.40 -7.20 -6.72
N PRO A 140 0.20 -7.34 -7.32
CA PRO A 140 -0.89 -8.11 -6.70
C PRO A 140 -0.51 -9.57 -6.49
N THR A 141 0.12 -10.19 -7.50
CA THR A 141 0.59 -11.58 -7.45
C THR A 141 1.68 -11.81 -6.41
N THR A 142 2.55 -10.82 -6.18
CA THR A 142 3.51 -10.89 -5.08
C THR A 142 2.81 -10.83 -3.72
N TYR A 143 1.76 -10.00 -3.60
CA TYR A 143 1.07 -9.76 -2.32
C TYR A 143 0.11 -10.90 -1.94
N GLU A 144 -0.59 -11.50 -2.91
CA GLU A 144 -1.55 -12.60 -2.71
C GLU A 144 -0.92 -13.89 -2.18
N ALA A 145 0.41 -14.00 -2.18
CA ALA A 145 1.13 -15.10 -1.56
C ALA A 145 1.03 -15.11 -0.02
N LEU A 146 0.53 -14.03 0.61
CA LEU A 146 0.30 -13.99 2.05
C LEU A 146 -1.03 -14.69 2.41
N PRO A 147 -1.11 -15.38 3.56
CA PRO A 147 -2.30 -16.14 3.95
C PRO A 147 -3.60 -15.33 4.03
N THR A 148 -3.50 -14.03 4.29
CA THR A 148 -4.64 -13.12 4.49
C THR A 148 -4.79 -12.11 3.35
N ALA A 149 -4.07 -12.31 2.24
CA ALA A 149 -4.13 -11.43 1.08
C ALA A 149 -4.99 -12.03 -0.04
N GLY A 150 -5.22 -11.21 -1.07
CA GLY A 150 -6.01 -11.60 -2.23
C GLY A 150 -7.34 -10.84 -2.29
N GLN A 151 -8.26 -11.39 -3.06
CA GLN A 151 -9.57 -10.80 -3.23
C GLN A 151 -10.39 -10.93 -1.93
N PRO A 152 -11.10 -9.87 -1.49
CA PRO A 152 -12.00 -9.95 -0.35
C PRO A 152 -13.06 -11.04 -0.53
N TYR A 153 -13.48 -11.65 0.57
CA TYR A 153 -14.61 -12.58 0.56
C TYR A 153 -15.92 -11.83 0.33
N HIS A 154 -16.79 -12.42 -0.47
CA HIS A 154 -18.17 -11.96 -0.57
C HIS A 154 -18.95 -12.43 0.67
N VAL A 155 -19.27 -11.49 1.56
CA VAL A 155 -20.05 -11.72 2.78
C VAL A 155 -21.43 -11.07 2.69
N ARG A 156 -22.44 -11.58 3.41
CA ARG A 156 -23.83 -11.08 3.27
C ARG A 156 -24.16 -9.94 4.23
N SER A 157 -23.52 -9.90 5.39
CA SER A 157 -23.79 -8.95 6.46
C SER A 157 -22.50 -8.57 7.19
N TRP A 158 -22.56 -7.52 8.01
CA TRP A 158 -21.44 -7.15 8.88
C TRP A 158 -21.11 -8.27 9.88
N GLN A 159 -22.14 -8.93 10.40
CA GLN A 159 -21.97 -10.04 11.32
C GLN A 159 -21.24 -11.23 10.67
N ASP A 160 -21.56 -11.57 9.42
CA ASP A 160 -20.84 -12.63 8.68
C ASP A 160 -19.36 -12.28 8.53
N PHE A 161 -19.02 -11.00 8.34
CA PHE A 161 -17.65 -10.52 8.26
C PHE A 161 -16.89 -10.60 9.60
N GLU A 162 -17.54 -10.30 10.72
CA GLU A 162 -16.93 -10.39 12.06
C GLU A 162 -16.58 -11.83 12.49
N TYR A 163 -17.17 -12.83 11.84
CA TYR A 163 -16.93 -14.25 12.10
C TYR A 163 -15.92 -14.91 11.14
N LEU A 164 -15.35 -14.17 10.18
CA LEU A 164 -14.26 -14.65 9.31
C LEU A 164 -12.93 -14.77 10.08
#